data_AF-A0A556VYA8-F1
#
_entry.id   AF-A0A556VYA8-F1
#
_cell.length_a   1.000
_cell.length_b   1.000
_cell.length_c   1.000
_cell.angle_alpha   90.00
_cell.angle_beta   90.00
_cell.angle_gamma   90.00
#
_symmetry.space_group_name_H-M   'P 1'
#
loop_
_entity.id
_entity.type
_entity.pdbx_description
1 polymer ?
#
loop_
_entity_poly.entity_id
_entity_poly.type
_entity_poly.pdbx_seq_one_letter_code
_entity_poly.pdbx_strand_id
1 'polypeptide(L)'
;MTPLVAGSVGPYGAFLHDGSEYTGVYANSMSVEELKNWHRPQIRSLLSAGVDLLALETIPSLKEAEALVELLREFPDAKAWLSFSCKDAQSISDGSKFSKAVQVAGNSSQLVAVGVNCCPPALVKPLIESAKSQKAAGISWVVYPNSGEEWNPSTG
;
A
#
# COMPACT_ATOMS: atom_id res chain seq x y z
N MET A 1 25.02 -8.80 -10.14
CA MET A 1 23.95 -8.02 -9.50
C MET A 1 23.55 -8.76 -8.25
N THR A 2 23.49 -8.07 -7.11
CA THR A 2 22.94 -8.63 -5.88
C THR A 2 21.42 -8.45 -5.92
N PRO A 3 20.61 -9.48 -5.62
CA PRO A 3 19.16 -9.32 -5.51
C PRO A 3 18.82 -8.34 -4.39
N LEU A 4 17.70 -7.63 -4.54
CA LEU A 4 17.16 -6.77 -3.48
C LEU A 4 16.18 -7.57 -2.60
N VAL A 5 16.14 -7.24 -1.32
CA VAL A 5 15.22 -7.80 -0.33
C VAL A 5 14.26 -6.70 0.12
N ALA A 6 12.98 -6.87 -0.17
CA ALA A 6 11.92 -5.97 0.30
C ALA A 6 11.24 -6.55 1.55
N GLY A 7 11.18 -5.78 2.63
CA GLY A 7 10.45 -6.13 3.85
C GLY A 7 8.95 -5.87 3.69
N SER A 8 8.14 -6.94 3.67
CA SER A 8 6.69 -6.87 3.55
C SER A 8 6.02 -6.23 4.77
N VAL A 9 5.18 -5.23 4.53
CA VAL A 9 4.34 -4.55 5.51
C VAL A 9 2.92 -4.49 4.94
N GLY A 10 2.08 -5.43 5.38
CA GLY A 10 0.67 -5.51 5.00
C GLY A 10 -0.22 -4.57 5.81
N PRO A 11 -1.51 -4.43 5.44
CA PRO A 11 -2.43 -3.53 6.11
C PRO A 11 -2.85 -4.05 7.49
N TYR A 12 -3.31 -3.15 8.35
CA TYR A 12 -3.95 -3.49 9.62
C TYR A 12 -5.12 -4.46 9.44
N GLY A 13 -5.88 -4.33 8.37
CA GLY A 13 -7.02 -5.22 8.09
C GLY A 13 -6.65 -6.71 8.01
N ALA A 14 -5.44 -7.03 7.56
CA ALA A 14 -4.99 -8.43 7.47
C ALA A 14 -4.83 -9.09 8.85
N PHE A 15 -4.60 -8.30 9.90
CA PHE A 15 -4.53 -8.78 11.28
C PHE A 15 -5.91 -9.09 11.88
N LEU A 16 -6.98 -8.45 11.38
CA LEU A 16 -8.33 -8.64 11.90
C LEU A 16 -8.94 -9.99 11.49
N HIS A 17 -8.38 -10.65 10.47
CA HIS A 17 -8.87 -11.92 9.93
C HIS A 17 -10.37 -11.91 9.55
N ASP A 18 -10.91 -10.74 9.22
CA ASP A 18 -12.32 -10.51 8.89
C ASP A 18 -12.53 -10.08 7.42
N GLY A 19 -11.47 -10.14 6.60
CA GLY A 19 -11.50 -9.72 5.20
C GLY A 19 -11.46 -8.19 5.02
N SER A 20 -11.24 -7.43 6.10
CA SER A 20 -11.19 -5.97 6.03
C SER A 20 -9.98 -5.42 5.27
N GLU A 21 -8.97 -6.24 4.98
CA GLU A 21 -7.89 -5.93 4.03
C GLU A 21 -8.40 -5.67 2.60
N TYR A 22 -9.64 -6.05 2.28
CA TYR A 22 -10.28 -5.79 0.99
C TYR A 22 -11.32 -4.67 1.02
N THR A 23 -11.65 -4.14 2.20
CA THR A 23 -12.68 -3.10 2.37
C THR A 23 -12.18 -1.82 3.05
N GLY A 24 -11.13 -1.89 3.86
CA GLY A 24 -10.57 -0.75 4.60
C GLY A 24 -11.48 -0.18 5.71
N VAL A 25 -12.57 -0.86 6.06
CA VAL A 25 -13.60 -0.32 6.98
C VAL A 25 -13.06 -0.01 8.38
N TYR A 26 -12.06 -0.77 8.87
CA TYR A 26 -11.40 -0.54 10.16
C TYR A 26 -10.83 0.88 10.28
N ALA A 27 -10.41 1.48 9.16
CA ALA A 27 -9.79 2.80 9.17
C ALA A 27 -10.78 3.87 9.69
N ASN A 28 -12.10 3.67 9.59
CA ASN A 28 -13.09 4.62 10.10
C ASN A 28 -13.08 4.73 11.62
N SER A 29 -12.78 3.65 12.34
CA SER A 29 -12.71 3.60 13.80
C SER A 29 -11.31 3.83 14.36
N MET A 30 -10.30 4.03 13.50
CA MET A 30 -8.93 4.26 13.92
C MET A 30 -8.46 5.67 13.55
N SER A 31 -7.64 6.23 14.42
CA SER A 31 -6.86 7.43 14.17
C SER A 31 -5.57 7.11 13.39
N VAL A 32 -5.00 8.14 12.77
CA VAL A 32 -3.70 8.06 12.10
C VAL A 32 -2.61 7.60 13.09
N GLU A 33 -2.60 8.13 14.31
CA GLU A 33 -1.61 7.73 15.32
C GLU A 33 -1.76 6.27 15.77
N GLU A 34 -2.98 5.73 15.88
CA GLU A 34 -3.17 4.31 16.18
C GLU A 34 -2.62 3.41 15.07
N LEU A 35 -2.86 3.78 13.81
CA LEU A 35 -2.30 3.05 12.66
C LEU A 35 -0.76 3.14 12.64
N LYS A 36 -0.18 4.32 12.90
CA LYS A 36 1.27 4.49 13.04
C LYS A 36 1.83 3.62 14.16
N ASN A 37 1.19 3.62 15.32
CA ASN A 37 1.60 2.83 16.49
C ASN A 37 1.63 1.34 16.19
N TRP A 38 0.68 0.86 15.41
CA TRP A 38 0.62 -0.54 15.00
C TRP A 38 1.72 -0.93 14.00
N HIS A 39 1.97 -0.11 12.98
CA HIS A 39 2.99 -0.37 11.94
C HIS A 39 4.43 -0.21 12.42
N ARG A 40 4.68 0.73 13.34
CA ARG A 40 6.03 1.10 13.81
C ARG A 40 6.91 -0.07 14.25
N PRO A 41 6.47 -1.01 15.11
CA PRO A 41 7.32 -2.13 15.53
C PRO A 41 7.74 -3.04 14.37
N GLN A 42 6.85 -3.31 13.41
CA GLN A 42 7.17 -4.13 12.23
C GLN A 42 8.20 -3.45 11.34
N ILE A 43 7.96 -2.18 10.97
CA ILE A 43 8.88 -1.40 10.14
C ILE A 43 10.28 -1.33 10.77
N ARG A 44 10.34 -0.99 12.06
CA ARG A 44 11.61 -0.94 12.80
C ARG A 44 12.34 -2.28 12.78
N SER A 45 11.62 -3.39 12.93
CA SER A 45 12.22 -4.72 12.95
C SER A 45 12.78 -5.10 11.58
N LEU A 46 12.04 -4.84 10.50
CA LEU A 46 12.47 -5.10 9.13
C LEU A 46 13.71 -4.28 8.76
N LEU A 47 13.71 -2.98 9.06
CA LEU A 47 14.85 -2.10 8.82
C LEU A 47 16.08 -2.53 9.63
N SER A 48 15.89 -2.92 10.89
CA SER A 48 16.99 -3.43 11.74
C SER A 48 17.55 -4.76 11.25
N ALA A 49 16.75 -5.56 10.56
CA ALA A 49 17.18 -6.81 9.91
C ALA A 49 17.94 -6.58 8.59
N GLY A 50 18.02 -5.33 8.10
CA GLY A 50 18.82 -4.96 6.94
C GLY A 50 18.13 -5.17 5.59
N VAL A 51 16.80 -5.05 5.53
CA VAL A 51 16.09 -5.02 4.22
C VAL A 51 16.55 -3.81 3.40
N ASP A 52 16.63 -3.97 2.08
CA ASP A 52 17.04 -2.89 1.17
C ASP A 52 15.95 -1.80 1.04
N LEU A 53 14.69 -2.21 1.18
CA LEU A 53 13.51 -1.35 1.13
C LEU A 53 12.30 -2.02 1.78
N LEU A 54 11.23 -1.24 2.00
CA LEU A 54 9.95 -1.72 2.50
C LEU A 54 8.93 -1.86 1.37
N ALA A 55 8.15 -2.93 1.42
CA ALA A 55 6.99 -3.16 0.59
C ALA A 55 5.73 -2.84 1.41
N LEU A 56 5.26 -1.59 1.36
CA LEU A 56 3.98 -1.22 1.97
C LEU A 56 2.89 -1.66 1.02
N GLU A 57 2.30 -2.82 1.25
CA GLU A 57 1.55 -3.54 0.22
C GLU A 57 0.13 -3.91 0.64
N THR A 58 -0.76 -4.01 -0.34
CA THR A 58 -2.17 -4.36 -0.13
C THR A 58 -2.90 -3.35 0.77
N ILE A 59 -2.50 -2.09 0.75
CA ILE A 59 -3.13 -1.06 1.60
C ILE A 59 -4.52 -0.71 1.05
N PRO A 60 -5.62 -0.96 1.79
CA PRO A 60 -6.97 -0.74 1.27
C PRO A 60 -7.48 0.67 1.54
N SER A 61 -6.87 1.40 2.47
CA SER A 61 -7.38 2.67 2.98
C SER A 61 -6.45 3.86 2.73
N LEU A 62 -7.05 4.99 2.35
CA LEU A 62 -6.34 6.24 2.19
C LEU A 62 -5.77 6.74 3.52
N LYS A 63 -6.52 6.60 4.62
CA LYS A 63 -6.08 7.01 5.97
C LYS A 63 -4.86 6.21 6.43
N GLU A 64 -4.81 4.92 6.12
CA GLU A 64 -3.66 4.08 6.46
C GLU A 64 -2.44 4.41 5.59
N ALA A 65 -2.64 4.70 4.31
CA ALA A 65 -1.56 5.20 3.47
C ALA A 65 -0.98 6.52 3.98
N GLU A 66 -1.81 7.44 4.44
CA GLU A 66 -1.36 8.69 5.10
C GLU A 66 -0.54 8.39 6.36
N ALA A 67 -1.05 7.49 7.22
CA ALA A 67 -0.35 7.05 8.43
C ALA A 67 1.04 6.45 8.12
N LEU A 68 1.14 5.59 7.10
CA LEU A 68 2.40 4.99 6.68
C LEU A 68 3.37 6.02 6.10
N VAL A 69 2.88 6.92 5.25
CA VAL A 69 3.69 8.01 4.67
C VAL A 69 4.23 8.95 5.75
N GLU A 70 3.44 9.24 6.78
CA GLU A 70 3.89 9.99 7.95
C GLU A 70 4.89 9.21 8.80
N LEU A 71 4.63 7.92 9.05
CA LEU A 71 5.49 7.06 9.85
C LEU A 71 6.88 6.88 9.23
N LEU A 72 6.98 6.80 7.90
CA LEU A 72 8.26 6.69 7.21
C LEU A 72 9.24 7.80 7.58
N ARG A 73 8.74 9.00 7.94
CA ARG A 73 9.58 10.14 8.35
C ARG A 73 10.35 9.88 9.64
N GLU A 74 9.91 8.93 10.47
CA GLU A 74 10.63 8.49 11.67
C GLU A 74 11.86 7.62 11.31
N PHE A 75 11.98 7.17 10.05
CA PHE A 75 13.05 6.30 9.53
C PHE A 75 13.68 6.92 8.27
N PRO A 76 14.45 8.02 8.37
CA PRO A 76 14.83 8.87 7.23
C PRO A 76 15.58 8.17 6.10
N ASP A 77 16.34 7.12 6.40
CA ASP A 77 17.10 6.34 5.41
C ASP A 77 16.27 5.27 4.69
N ALA A 78 15.07 4.97 5.20
CA ALA A 78 14.21 3.95 4.62
C ALA A 78 13.75 4.37 3.22
N LYS A 79 13.75 3.39 2.31
CA LYS A 79 13.07 3.46 1.01
C LYS A 79 11.90 2.51 1.00
N ALA A 80 10.85 2.86 0.28
CA ALA A 80 9.66 2.03 0.21
C ALA A 80 8.95 2.15 -1.15
N TRP A 81 8.14 1.16 -1.49
CA TRP A 81 6.99 1.39 -2.37
C TRP A 81 5.69 1.32 -1.58
N LEU A 82 4.64 1.91 -2.14
CA LEU A 82 3.28 1.84 -1.61
C LEU A 82 2.34 1.28 -2.67
N SER A 83 1.72 0.13 -2.42
CA SER A 83 0.74 -0.46 -3.31
C SER A 83 -0.59 -0.72 -2.65
N PHE A 84 -1.65 -0.52 -3.43
CA PHE A 84 -3.03 -0.53 -2.95
C PHE A 84 -3.79 -1.76 -3.46
N SER A 85 -4.64 -2.32 -2.60
CA SER A 85 -5.76 -3.16 -3.03
C SER A 85 -6.87 -2.26 -3.57
N CYS A 86 -7.52 -2.70 -4.64
CA CYS A 86 -8.44 -1.86 -5.42
C CYS A 86 -9.81 -2.51 -5.59
N LYS A 87 -10.85 -1.68 -5.44
CA LYS A 87 -12.24 -2.08 -5.60
C LYS A 87 -12.65 -2.16 -7.05
N ASP A 88 -12.23 -1.18 -7.85
CA ASP A 88 -12.61 -1.03 -9.24
C ASP A 88 -11.52 -0.31 -10.05
N ALA A 89 -11.84 0.06 -11.29
CA ALA A 89 -10.93 0.70 -12.23
C ALA A 89 -10.48 2.13 -11.84
N GLN A 90 -11.05 2.73 -10.79
CA GLN A 90 -10.79 4.11 -10.37
C GLN A 90 -10.56 4.27 -8.87
N SER A 91 -10.88 3.27 -8.06
CA SER A 91 -10.97 3.40 -6.60
C SER A 91 -10.19 2.30 -5.87
N ILE A 92 -9.55 2.68 -4.76
CA ILE A 92 -8.98 1.72 -3.81
C ILE A 92 -10.11 1.02 -3.03
N SER A 93 -9.78 -0.01 -2.26
CA SER A 93 -10.73 -0.83 -1.52
C SER A 93 -11.69 -0.06 -0.61
N ASP A 94 -11.23 1.01 0.06
CA ASP A 94 -12.09 1.87 0.90
C ASP A 94 -13.05 2.79 0.12
N GLY A 95 -12.99 2.76 -1.23
CA GLY A 95 -13.80 3.58 -2.12
C GLY A 95 -13.19 4.96 -2.44
N SER A 96 -12.05 5.31 -1.87
CA SER A 96 -11.31 6.52 -2.25
C SER A 96 -10.75 6.40 -3.67
N LYS A 97 -10.66 7.53 -4.38
CA LYS A 97 -10.07 7.56 -5.72
C LYS A 97 -8.59 7.15 -5.66
N PHE A 98 -8.19 6.24 -6.54
CA PHE A 98 -6.78 5.83 -6.69
C PHE A 98 -5.86 7.02 -7.00
N SER A 99 -6.36 8.03 -7.73
CA SER A 99 -5.61 9.26 -7.97
C SER A 99 -5.25 10.04 -6.69
N LYS A 100 -6.11 10.02 -5.65
CA LYS A 100 -5.78 10.59 -4.33
C LYS A 100 -4.73 9.76 -3.60
N ALA A 101 -4.84 8.44 -3.69
CA ALA A 101 -3.86 7.52 -3.11
C ALA A 101 -2.45 7.73 -3.70
N VAL A 102 -2.36 7.92 -5.02
CA VAL A 102 -1.11 8.30 -5.71
C VAL A 102 -0.60 9.68 -5.28
N GLN A 103 -1.50 10.63 -5.03
CA GLN A 103 -1.11 11.95 -4.51
C GLN A 103 -0.51 11.85 -3.10
N VAL A 104 -1.08 11.01 -2.22
CA VAL A 104 -0.54 10.76 -0.87
C VAL A 104 0.90 10.22 -0.94
N ALA A 105 1.17 9.30 -1.87
CA ALA A 105 2.54 8.80 -2.09
C ALA A 105 3.52 9.92 -2.48
N GLY A 106 3.05 10.94 -3.19
CA GLY A 106 3.85 12.12 -3.55
C GLY A 106 4.30 12.98 -2.37
N ASN A 107 3.74 12.78 -1.17
CA ASN A 107 4.09 13.55 0.04
C ASN A 107 5.34 13.03 0.77
N SER A 108 6.01 12.01 0.24
CA SER A 108 7.26 11.48 0.78
C SER A 108 8.31 11.22 -0.30
N SER A 109 9.52 11.73 -0.08
CA SER A 109 10.70 11.45 -0.92
C SER A 109 11.32 10.07 -0.65
N GLN A 110 10.81 9.34 0.34
CA GLN A 110 11.23 7.97 0.66
C GLN A 110 10.51 6.92 -0.21
N LEU A 111 9.37 7.30 -0.83
CA LEU A 111 8.67 6.43 -1.76
C LEU A 111 9.31 6.46 -3.14
N VAL A 112 9.81 5.30 -3.58
CA VAL A 112 10.43 5.13 -4.90
C VAL A 112 9.44 4.63 -5.94
N ALA A 113 8.33 4.03 -5.51
CA ALA A 113 7.26 3.60 -6.38
C ALA A 113 5.89 3.63 -5.68
N VAL A 114 4.84 3.76 -6.48
CA VAL A 114 3.45 3.65 -6.06
C VAL A 114 2.68 2.79 -7.06
N GLY A 115 1.65 2.06 -6.64
CA GLY A 115 0.82 1.35 -7.59
C GLY A 115 -0.16 0.38 -6.97
N VAL A 116 -0.32 -0.80 -7.58
CA VAL A 116 -1.40 -1.73 -7.24
C VAL A 116 -0.91 -3.16 -7.14
N ASN A 117 -1.50 -3.90 -6.23
CA ASN A 117 -1.31 -5.32 -6.09
C ASN A 117 -2.58 -5.98 -5.58
N CYS A 118 -2.61 -7.32 -5.61
CA CYS A 118 -3.74 -8.09 -5.12
C CYS A 118 -5.09 -7.70 -5.77
N CYS A 119 -5.08 -7.36 -7.06
CA CYS A 119 -6.28 -6.99 -7.82
C CYS A 119 -6.35 -7.79 -9.15
N PRO A 120 -7.55 -7.90 -9.77
CA PRO A 120 -7.67 -8.51 -11.08
C PRO A 120 -6.80 -7.78 -12.13
N PRO A 121 -6.05 -8.50 -12.99
CA PRO A 121 -5.18 -7.89 -14.01
C PRO A 121 -5.87 -6.85 -14.91
N ALA A 122 -7.16 -7.04 -15.19
CA ALA A 122 -7.96 -6.12 -16.00
C ALA A 122 -8.09 -4.71 -15.39
N LEU A 123 -7.93 -4.55 -14.08
CA LEU A 123 -8.03 -3.25 -13.41
C LEU A 123 -6.74 -2.42 -13.52
N VAL A 124 -5.59 -3.05 -13.76
CA VAL A 124 -4.28 -2.40 -13.67
C VAL A 124 -4.16 -1.21 -14.64
N LYS A 125 -4.41 -1.41 -15.93
CA LYS A 125 -4.25 -0.35 -16.94
C LYS A 125 -5.19 0.85 -16.66
N PRO A 126 -6.51 0.66 -16.47
CA PRO A 126 -7.41 1.76 -16.11
C PRO A 126 -7.01 2.52 -14.85
N LEU A 127 -6.57 1.83 -13.80
CA LEU A 127 -6.12 2.46 -12.55
C LEU A 127 -4.90 3.37 -12.79
N ILE A 128 -3.87 2.85 -13.46
CA ILE A 128 -2.66 3.61 -13.79
C ILE A 128 -2.99 4.84 -14.65
N GLU A 129 -3.88 4.69 -15.64
CA GLU A 129 -4.34 5.80 -16.48
C GLU A 129 -5.11 6.86 -15.66
N SER A 130 -5.99 6.43 -14.74
CA SER A 130 -6.80 7.32 -13.89
C SER A 130 -5.99 8.24 -12.97
N ALA A 131 -4.76 7.82 -12.61
CA ALA A 131 -3.90 8.51 -11.66
C ALA A 131 -2.62 9.07 -12.27
N LYS A 132 -2.39 8.89 -13.57
CA LYS A 132 -1.13 9.24 -14.25
C LYS A 132 -0.69 10.68 -14.03
N SER A 133 -1.63 11.62 -14.02
CA SER A 133 -1.34 13.05 -13.82
C SER A 133 -0.98 13.42 -12.37
N GLN A 134 -1.30 12.56 -11.40
CA GLN A 134 -1.04 12.81 -9.97
C GLN A 134 0.30 12.21 -9.49
N LYS A 135 0.94 11.36 -10.29
CA LYS A 135 2.19 10.71 -9.90
C LYS A 135 3.33 11.73 -9.86
N ALA A 136 3.89 11.98 -8.69
CA ALA A 136 5.03 12.86 -8.51
C ALA A 136 6.23 12.47 -9.40
N ALA A 137 7.03 13.47 -9.79
CA ALA A 137 8.28 13.25 -10.49
C ALA A 137 9.23 12.40 -9.61
N GLY A 138 9.94 11.44 -10.22
CA GLY A 138 10.86 10.55 -9.50
C GLY A 138 10.25 9.30 -8.86
N ILE A 139 8.92 9.20 -8.75
CA ILE A 139 8.23 7.98 -8.30
C ILE A 139 7.95 7.07 -9.50
N SER A 140 8.22 5.77 -9.41
CA SER A 140 7.88 4.77 -10.45
C SER A 140 6.51 4.12 -10.22
N TRP A 141 6.02 3.35 -11.19
CA TRP A 141 4.87 2.47 -10.97
C TRP A 141 5.33 1.10 -10.46
N VAL A 142 4.61 0.53 -9.50
CA VAL A 142 4.76 -0.88 -9.10
C VAL A 142 3.44 -1.63 -9.32
N VAL A 143 3.49 -2.76 -10.03
CA VAL A 143 2.28 -3.54 -10.38
C VAL A 143 2.56 -5.03 -10.26
N TYR A 144 1.74 -5.72 -9.47
CA TYR A 144 1.81 -7.17 -9.28
C TYR A 144 0.41 -7.70 -8.97
N PRO A 145 -0.46 -7.84 -10.00
CA PRO A 145 -1.83 -8.30 -9.84
C PRO A 145 -1.90 -9.79 -9.50
N ASN A 146 -3.09 -10.26 -9.13
CA ASN A 146 -3.36 -11.70 -8.96
C ASN A 146 -3.29 -12.42 -10.31
N SER A 147 -3.25 -13.76 -10.30
CA SER A 147 -3.25 -14.60 -11.51
C SER A 147 -4.51 -14.43 -12.40
N GLY A 148 -5.55 -13.78 -11.88
CA GLY A 148 -6.87 -13.67 -12.52
C GLY A 148 -7.90 -14.65 -11.95
N GLU A 149 -7.51 -15.47 -10.99
CA GLU A 149 -8.42 -16.32 -10.22
C GLU A 149 -9.23 -15.47 -9.23
N GLU A 150 -10.52 -15.78 -9.11
CA GLU A 150 -11.39 -15.16 -8.11
C GLU A 150 -11.19 -15.84 -6.76
N TRP A 151 -10.94 -15.05 -5.71
CA TRP A 151 -10.85 -15.57 -4.36
C TRP A 151 -12.24 -16.02 -3.90
N ASN A 152 -12.34 -17.27 -3.42
CA ASN A 152 -13.56 -17.84 -2.88
C ASN A 152 -13.43 -18.03 -1.36
N PRO A 153 -14.18 -17.27 -0.53
CA PRO A 153 -14.13 -17.38 0.93
C PRO A 153 -14.47 -18.77 1.49
N SER A 154 -15.13 -19.62 0.70
CA SER A 154 -15.51 -20.98 1.12
C SER A 154 -14.44 -22.04 0.86
N THR A 155 -13.39 -21.73 0.10
CA THR A 155 -12.37 -22.73 -0.29
C THR A 155 -10.94 -22.39 0.12
N GLY A 156 -10.69 -21.17 0.62
CA GLY A 156 -9.36 -20.74 1.05
C GLY A 156 -8.49 -20.26 -0.09
#